data_AF-A0A6A4HC35-F1
#
_entry.id   AF-A0A6A4HC35-F1
#
_cell.length_a   1.000
_cell.length_b   1.000
_cell.length_c   1.000
_cell.angle_alpha   90.00
_cell.angle_beta   90.00
_cell.angle_gamma   90.00
#
_symmetry.space_group_name_H-M   'P 1'
#
loop_
_entity.id
_entity.type
_entity.pdbx_description
1 polymer ?
#
loop_
_entity_poly.entity_id
_entity_poly.type
_entity_poly.pdbx_seq_one_letter_code
_entity_poly.pdbx_strand_id
1 'polypeptide(L)'
;LVCIDACFTQKNNKHRTQDLKHEHPKTVFVPPEEVEIWKEFVEEVRPQRDASGKAKKTTPNPDEEDGFEGSLRVPNSVVDAYGESFTAADGNRQKASTQLFDSTALMGLLCRHDRVLWLVNMTTPGERQRYALTLIDTLFQHLPDHWTVGLLYNIACQLERSCIKWDLLKEEYLDRLAFTISVFHAFGHSWPCQCIYHPWKRTGFGLADGEGCEQFWHSISKLIAYLRVCGHHQRLYTLDLQIQHLDRESLWGLGLWIARKWKHARTKREQAEKDVSWSMRNAEFLCDQWQAQVESQTKPLPRQSKGSARKAVEEALRLRKARDTLADNIKQLEKVMTNLSVEPYEVATAELELEPLREKLKKTQKLLTAKERAMGVEGKEKYQYLASSLFIMHCMNARALKLRLRQKLRSRKFERDQLERSFRRQMNKCKLYNHTEHSITRRDPGIQSLAKKYNNLCAKMESLIQSGRAPVNAVAPRAIVTKELFSLDIDNSIWDDISLADNNDMAEPPLWLCNKDVRTGIRGILLHDRCDEELHWLKYEEASLKDWFMEEWSV
;
A
#
# COMPACT_ATOMS: atom_id res chain seq x y z
N LEU A 1 -5.26 19.65 4.65
CA LEU A 1 -5.15 18.28 5.21
C LEU A 1 -6.33 18.02 6.13
N VAL A 2 -6.94 16.85 6.04
CA VAL A 2 -8.07 16.43 6.87
C VAL A 2 -7.93 14.96 7.28
N CYS A 3 -8.51 14.57 8.40
CA CYS A 3 -8.58 13.17 8.84
C CYS A 3 -10.03 12.72 9.04
N ILE A 4 -10.28 11.45 8.75
CA ILE A 4 -11.59 10.82 8.91
C ILE A 4 -11.45 9.56 9.77
N ASP A 5 -12.39 9.34 10.69
CA ASP A 5 -12.49 8.09 11.45
C ASP A 5 -13.90 7.83 11.98
N ALA A 6 -14.17 6.57 12.36
CA ALA A 6 -15.43 6.13 12.95
C ALA A 6 -15.30 5.73 14.43
N CYS A 7 -16.09 6.35 15.30
CA CYS A 7 -16.18 6.04 16.72
C CYS A 7 -17.39 5.13 17.05
N PHE A 8 -17.13 3.82 17.20
CA PHE A 8 -18.17 2.82 17.50
C PHE A 8 -18.60 2.79 18.98
N THR A 9 -17.96 3.55 19.86
CA THR A 9 -18.41 3.68 21.25
C THR A 9 -19.54 4.70 21.39
N GLN A 10 -19.71 5.62 20.43
CA GLN A 10 -20.72 6.68 20.43
C GLN A 10 -22.11 6.20 19.97
N LYS A 11 -22.61 5.13 20.58
CA LYS A 11 -23.93 4.53 20.31
C LYS A 11 -25.04 5.24 21.07
N ASN A 12 -26.21 5.35 20.45
CA ASN A 12 -27.45 5.84 21.08
C ASN A 12 -28.49 4.71 21.10
N ASN A 13 -29.05 4.44 22.28
CA ASN A 13 -30.04 3.38 22.45
C ASN A 13 -31.29 3.67 21.63
N LYS A 14 -32.01 2.61 21.26
CA LYS A 14 -33.29 2.76 20.59
C LYS A 14 -34.35 3.31 21.55
N HIS A 15 -34.95 4.44 21.21
CA HIS A 15 -36.02 5.05 22.01
C HIS A 15 -37.40 4.71 21.45
N ARG A 16 -38.41 4.54 22.32
CA ARG A 16 -39.80 4.26 21.91
C ARG A 16 -40.49 5.49 21.29
N THR A 17 -40.08 6.67 21.72
CA THR A 17 -40.58 7.96 21.27
C THR A 17 -39.40 8.87 21.01
N GLN A 18 -39.45 9.63 19.92
CA GLN A 18 -38.45 10.64 19.62
C GLN A 18 -38.71 11.89 20.47
N ASP A 19 -37.63 12.51 20.93
CA ASP A 19 -37.70 13.79 21.63
C ASP A 19 -38.09 14.92 20.68
N LEU A 20 -38.53 16.05 21.24
CA LEU A 20 -38.91 17.22 20.44
C LEU A 20 -37.72 17.69 19.59
N LYS A 21 -38.02 18.05 18.34
CA LYS A 21 -37.03 18.57 17.41
C LYS A 21 -36.40 19.84 17.99
N HIS A 22 -35.12 19.76 18.31
CA HIS A 22 -34.31 20.88 18.81
C HIS A 22 -32.92 20.80 18.18
N GLU A 23 -32.66 21.66 17.20
CA GLU A 23 -31.43 21.67 16.42
C GLU A 23 -30.54 22.83 16.84
N HIS A 24 -29.23 22.58 16.88
CA HIS A 24 -28.26 23.63 17.14
C HIS A 24 -28.13 24.53 15.89
N PRO A 25 -28.17 25.88 16.02
CA PRO A 25 -28.13 26.80 14.86
C PRO A 25 -26.83 26.75 14.05
N LYS A 26 -25.79 26.14 14.64
CA LYS A 26 -24.47 25.94 14.04
C LYS A 26 -24.09 24.47 14.20
N THR A 27 -24.97 23.59 13.74
CA THR A 27 -24.74 22.15 13.83
C THR A 27 -23.60 21.75 12.90
N VAL A 28 -22.76 20.83 13.35
CA VAL A 28 -21.71 20.22 12.50
C VAL A 28 -22.18 18.90 11.89
N PHE A 29 -23.42 18.49 12.15
CA PHE A 29 -23.96 17.25 11.62
C PHE A 29 -24.42 17.43 10.18
N VAL A 30 -23.93 16.55 9.32
CA VAL A 30 -24.45 16.43 7.95
C VAL A 30 -25.87 15.85 8.01
N PRO A 31 -26.84 16.42 7.27
CA PRO A 31 -28.20 15.92 7.21
C PRO A 31 -28.28 14.45 6.75
N PRO A 32 -29.19 13.63 7.31
CA PRO A 32 -29.34 12.24 6.88
C PRO A 32 -29.68 12.07 5.40
N GLU A 33 -30.33 13.06 4.79
CA GLU A 33 -30.71 13.06 3.38
C GLU A 33 -29.48 13.01 2.46
N GLU A 34 -28.42 13.76 2.77
CA GLU A 34 -27.16 13.74 2.01
C GLU A 34 -26.44 12.38 2.13
N VAL A 35 -26.59 11.71 3.27
CA VAL A 35 -26.03 10.36 3.47
C VAL A 35 -26.78 9.32 2.64
N GLU A 36 -28.10 9.48 2.48
CA GLU A 36 -28.92 8.59 1.67
C GLU A 36 -28.64 8.74 0.16
N ILE A 37 -28.33 9.95 -0.33
CA ILE A 37 -27.89 10.16 -1.73
C ILE A 37 -26.65 9.30 -2.03
N TRP A 38 -25.63 9.39 -1.19
CA TRP A 38 -24.41 8.58 -1.34
C TRP A 38 -24.65 7.08 -1.14
N LYS A 39 -25.65 6.71 -0.35
CA LYS A 39 -26.04 5.30 -0.20
C LYS A 39 -26.65 4.78 -1.50
N GLU A 40 -27.62 5.49 -2.07
CA GLU A 40 -28.28 5.11 -3.32
C GLU A 40 -27.27 5.02 -4.46
N PHE A 41 -26.38 6.01 -4.61
CA PHE A 41 -25.32 6.00 -5.61
C PHE A 41 -24.36 4.81 -5.46
N VAL A 42 -23.91 4.52 -4.24
CA VAL A 42 -23.03 3.36 -3.98
C VAL A 42 -23.73 2.04 -4.26
N GLU A 43 -25.02 1.93 -3.94
CA GLU A 43 -25.84 0.74 -4.21
C GLU A 43 -26.13 0.56 -5.71
N GLU A 44 -26.24 1.64 -6.48
CA GLU A 44 -26.43 1.64 -7.93
C GLU A 44 -25.16 1.19 -8.68
N VAL A 45 -24.01 1.76 -8.34
CA VAL A 45 -22.76 1.52 -9.09
C VAL A 45 -22.15 0.15 -8.76
N ARG A 46 -22.45 -0.41 -7.58
CA ARG A 46 -21.95 -1.74 -7.18
C ARG A 46 -22.89 -2.85 -7.66
N PRO A 47 -22.35 -3.98 -8.17
CA PRO A 47 -23.17 -5.10 -8.58
C PRO A 47 -23.98 -5.64 -7.39
N GLN A 48 -25.27 -5.92 -7.64
CA GLN A 48 -26.19 -6.42 -6.62
C GLN A 48 -25.60 -7.63 -5.88
N ARG A 49 -25.65 -7.58 -4.55
CA ARG A 49 -25.33 -8.71 -3.68
C ARG A 49 -26.32 -9.83 -3.96
N ASP A 50 -25.84 -11.08 -4.04
CA ASP A 50 -26.68 -12.26 -4.24
C ASP A 50 -27.78 -12.31 -3.15
N ALA A 51 -28.88 -13.05 -3.36
CA ALA A 51 -30.02 -13.16 -2.42
C ALA A 51 -29.68 -13.57 -0.96
N SER A 52 -28.42 -13.92 -0.69
CA SER A 52 -27.86 -14.20 0.64
C SER A 52 -27.17 -12.99 1.32
N GLY A 53 -27.19 -11.80 0.70
CA GLY A 53 -26.56 -10.57 1.22
C GLY A 53 -25.03 -10.58 1.20
N LYS A 54 -24.41 -11.61 0.60
CA LYS A 54 -22.96 -11.68 0.40
C LYS A 54 -22.62 -11.10 -0.96
N ALA A 55 -21.59 -10.25 -1.00
CA ALA A 55 -20.95 -9.89 -2.26
C ALA A 55 -20.59 -11.20 -2.99
N LYS A 56 -20.97 -11.31 -4.27
CA LYS A 56 -20.57 -12.41 -5.14
C LYS A 56 -19.06 -12.54 -5.01
N LYS A 57 -18.57 -13.57 -4.31
CA LYS A 57 -17.15 -13.89 -4.29
C LYS A 57 -16.84 -14.29 -5.73
N THR A 58 -16.44 -13.34 -6.57
CA THR A 58 -15.53 -13.64 -7.65
C THR A 58 -14.29 -14.18 -6.95
N THR A 59 -14.26 -15.49 -6.73
CA THR A 59 -13.02 -16.20 -6.44
C THR A 59 -12.04 -15.71 -7.50
N PRO A 60 -10.97 -14.98 -7.11
CA PRO A 60 -10.01 -14.48 -8.07
C PRO A 60 -9.60 -15.67 -8.92
N ASN A 61 -9.68 -15.55 -10.24
CA ASN A 61 -9.25 -16.62 -11.11
C ASN A 61 -7.80 -16.95 -10.69
N PRO A 62 -7.50 -18.18 -10.23
CA PRO A 62 -6.16 -18.51 -9.75
C PRO A 62 -5.09 -18.32 -10.84
N ASP A 63 -5.50 -18.30 -12.12
CA ASP A 63 -4.64 -18.06 -13.27
C ASP A 63 -4.47 -16.57 -13.64
N GLU A 64 -5.19 -15.64 -12.98
CA GLU A 64 -5.07 -14.20 -13.19
C GLU A 64 -3.83 -13.66 -12.46
N GLU A 65 -2.96 -12.97 -13.18
CA GLU A 65 -1.72 -12.42 -12.63
C GLU A 65 -2.04 -11.28 -11.66
N ASP A 66 -1.19 -11.12 -10.63
CA ASP A 66 -1.34 -10.00 -9.72
C ASP A 66 -1.05 -8.71 -10.49
N GLY A 67 -1.83 -7.66 -10.23
CA GLY A 67 -1.74 -6.39 -10.92
C GLY A 67 -2.17 -5.24 -10.03
N PHE A 68 -2.31 -4.07 -10.65
CA PHE A 68 -2.84 -2.88 -10.03
C PHE A 68 -4.30 -2.68 -10.43
N GLU A 69 -5.12 -2.14 -9.53
CA GLU A 69 -6.45 -1.63 -9.88
C GLU A 69 -6.28 -0.21 -10.46
N GLY A 70 -6.53 -0.03 -11.76
CA GLY A 70 -6.41 1.27 -12.42
C GLY A 70 -5.06 1.95 -12.17
N SER A 71 -5.09 3.18 -11.63
CA SER A 71 -3.91 4.01 -11.33
C SER A 71 -3.21 3.71 -9.99
N LEU A 72 -3.67 2.70 -9.24
CA LEU A 72 -3.06 2.36 -7.94
C LEU A 72 -1.61 1.91 -8.09
N ARG A 73 -0.80 2.22 -7.06
CA ARG A 73 0.61 1.80 -6.95
C ARG A 73 0.83 0.67 -5.95
N VAL A 74 -0.23 0.08 -5.41
CA VAL A 74 -0.17 -1.07 -4.50
C VAL A 74 -0.87 -2.25 -5.16
N PRO A 75 -0.25 -3.45 -5.21
CA PRO A 75 -0.86 -4.60 -5.86
C PRO A 75 -2.19 -5.02 -5.23
N ASN A 76 -3.10 -5.56 -6.05
CA ASN A 76 -4.39 -6.05 -5.61
C ASN A 76 -4.27 -7.11 -4.50
N SER A 77 -3.33 -8.06 -4.62
CA SER A 77 -3.10 -9.06 -3.56
C SER A 77 -2.73 -8.48 -2.21
N VAL A 78 -2.11 -7.29 -2.20
CA VAL A 78 -1.71 -6.60 -0.98
C VAL A 78 -2.92 -5.92 -0.33
N VAL A 79 -3.74 -5.25 -1.15
CA VAL A 79 -4.97 -4.58 -0.69
C VAL A 79 -6.00 -5.61 -0.22
N ASP A 80 -6.21 -6.70 -0.98
CA ASP A 80 -7.14 -7.79 -0.65
C ASP A 80 -6.81 -8.43 0.70
N ALA A 81 -5.54 -8.79 0.91
CA ALA A 81 -5.10 -9.43 2.16
C ALA A 81 -5.36 -8.57 3.41
N TYR A 82 -5.41 -7.23 3.25
CA TYR A 82 -5.77 -6.33 4.32
C TYR A 82 -7.29 -6.23 4.53
N GLY A 83 -8.07 -6.14 3.44
CA GLY A 83 -9.53 -6.06 3.51
C GLY A 83 -10.16 -7.22 4.28
N GLU A 84 -9.59 -8.42 4.14
CA GLU A 84 -10.03 -9.63 4.84
C GLU A 84 -9.58 -9.71 6.32
N SER A 85 -8.56 -8.94 6.72
CA SER A 85 -7.92 -9.08 8.04
C SER A 85 -8.21 -7.95 9.02
N PHE A 86 -8.73 -6.80 8.56
CA PHE A 86 -8.97 -5.63 9.40
C PHE A 86 -10.45 -5.38 9.71
N THR A 87 -10.79 -5.32 11.01
CA THR A 87 -12.16 -5.13 11.49
C THR A 87 -12.82 -3.81 11.01
N ALA A 88 -12.04 -2.79 10.65
CA ALA A 88 -12.60 -1.55 10.09
C ALA A 88 -12.93 -1.67 8.59
N ALA A 89 -12.17 -2.47 7.84
CA ALA A 89 -12.38 -2.74 6.41
C ALA A 89 -13.45 -3.83 6.16
N ASP A 90 -13.66 -4.73 7.12
CA ASP A 90 -14.70 -5.75 7.03
C ASP A 90 -16.11 -5.14 7.17
N GLY A 91 -16.73 -4.88 6.03
CA GLY A 91 -18.10 -4.36 5.90
C GLY A 91 -19.18 -5.36 6.33
N ASN A 92 -18.87 -6.66 6.38
CA ASN A 92 -19.85 -7.70 6.73
C ASN A 92 -20.02 -7.87 8.25
N ARG A 93 -19.10 -7.32 9.05
CA ARG A 93 -19.16 -7.46 10.52
C ARG A 93 -19.98 -6.35 11.16
N GLN A 94 -21.17 -6.69 11.63
CA GLN A 94 -22.00 -5.81 12.47
C GLN A 94 -21.32 -5.60 13.84
N LYS A 95 -20.86 -4.37 14.12
CA LYS A 95 -20.27 -3.99 15.42
C LYS A 95 -21.32 -3.53 16.45
N ALA A 96 -22.56 -3.34 16.02
CA ALA A 96 -23.72 -3.00 16.83
C ALA A 96 -24.99 -3.46 16.11
N SER A 97 -25.99 -3.93 16.85
CA SER A 97 -27.30 -4.29 16.30
C SER A 97 -28.19 -3.05 16.19
N THR A 98 -28.74 -2.77 15.01
CA THR A 98 -29.75 -1.72 14.82
C THR A 98 -31.10 -2.04 15.47
N GLN A 99 -31.26 -3.25 16.02
CA GLN A 99 -32.44 -3.57 16.84
C GLN A 99 -32.37 -2.87 18.21
N LEU A 100 -31.16 -2.60 18.72
CA LEU A 100 -30.94 -2.05 20.06
C LEU A 100 -30.55 -0.57 20.07
N PHE A 101 -30.09 -0.04 18.93
CA PHE A 101 -29.51 1.30 18.84
C PHE A 101 -30.10 2.08 17.65
N ASP A 102 -30.51 3.32 17.89
CA ASP A 102 -30.92 4.27 16.84
C ASP A 102 -29.69 4.82 16.08
N SER A 103 -28.56 4.93 16.77
CA SER A 103 -27.25 5.21 16.17
C SER A 103 -26.21 4.19 16.62
N THR A 104 -25.50 3.63 15.65
CA THR A 104 -24.51 2.57 15.85
C THR A 104 -23.08 3.10 16.04
N ALA A 105 -22.80 4.34 15.62
CA ALA A 105 -21.50 5.01 15.69
C ALA A 105 -21.60 6.49 15.24
N LEU A 106 -20.50 7.23 15.43
CA LEU A 106 -20.27 8.53 14.78
C LEU A 106 -19.10 8.41 13.80
N MET A 107 -19.23 9.01 12.62
CA MET A 107 -18.12 9.27 11.70
C MET A 107 -17.77 10.76 11.79
N GLY A 108 -16.48 11.10 11.84
CA GLY A 108 -16.05 12.50 11.88
C GLY A 108 -15.03 12.82 10.80
N LEU A 109 -15.07 14.07 10.33
CA LEU A 109 -14.08 14.71 9.49
C LEU A 109 -13.50 15.91 10.24
N LEU A 110 -12.19 15.89 10.47
CA LEU A 110 -11.47 16.93 11.20
C LEU A 110 -10.39 17.57 10.32
N CYS A 111 -10.09 18.84 10.57
CA CYS A 111 -8.97 19.53 9.94
C CYS A 111 -7.63 19.18 10.62
N ARG A 112 -6.51 19.68 10.07
CA ARG A 112 -5.17 19.44 10.64
C ARG A 112 -4.93 20.07 12.02
N HIS A 113 -5.81 20.95 12.48
CA HIS A 113 -5.79 21.55 13.81
C HIS A 113 -6.60 20.76 14.83
N ASP A 114 -7.01 19.53 14.50
CA ASP A 114 -7.80 18.63 15.34
C ASP A 114 -9.19 19.21 15.69
N ARG A 115 -9.72 20.08 14.81
CA ARG A 115 -11.05 20.68 14.93
C ARG A 115 -12.05 19.97 14.02
N VAL A 116 -13.25 19.76 14.53
CA VAL A 116 -14.34 19.09 13.81
C VAL A 116 -14.85 20.01 12.72
N LEU A 117 -14.87 19.50 11.49
CA LEU A 117 -15.52 20.19 10.37
C LEU A 117 -16.95 19.67 10.23
N TRP A 118 -17.10 18.35 10.11
CA TRP A 118 -18.40 17.70 9.98
C TRP A 118 -18.46 16.34 10.68
N LEU A 119 -19.65 15.99 11.17
CA LEU A 119 -19.98 14.68 11.73
C LEU A 119 -21.13 14.03 10.96
N VAL A 120 -21.08 12.71 10.82
CA VAL A 120 -22.19 11.91 10.29
C VAL A 120 -22.61 10.88 11.33
N ASN A 121 -23.92 10.79 11.56
CA ASN A 121 -24.50 9.79 12.43
C ASN A 121 -24.66 8.45 11.68
N MET A 122 -24.11 7.36 12.19
CA MET A 122 -24.16 6.06 11.51
C MET A 122 -25.38 5.24 11.97
N THR A 123 -26.45 5.25 11.18
CA THR A 123 -27.75 4.62 11.51
C THR A 123 -27.92 3.22 10.96
N THR A 124 -27.19 2.86 9.90
CA THR A 124 -27.38 1.61 9.16
C THR A 124 -26.13 0.71 9.22
N PRO A 125 -26.28 -0.62 9.40
CA PRO A 125 -25.17 -1.56 9.40
C PRO A 125 -24.79 -1.93 7.96
N GLY A 126 -23.51 -2.28 7.72
CA GLY A 126 -23.13 -3.10 6.56
C GLY A 126 -22.47 -2.40 5.36
N GLU A 127 -22.34 -1.08 5.33
CA GLU A 127 -21.52 -0.39 4.32
C GLU A 127 -21.00 0.95 4.86
N ARG A 128 -19.74 0.97 5.29
CA ARG A 128 -19.16 2.11 6.04
C ARG A 128 -18.58 3.20 5.14
N GLN A 129 -18.39 2.90 3.85
CA GLN A 129 -17.72 3.80 2.91
C GLN A 129 -18.59 5.02 2.55
N ARG A 130 -19.93 4.87 2.45
CA ARG A 130 -20.83 5.99 2.17
C ARG A 130 -20.62 7.17 3.11
N TYR A 131 -20.45 6.92 4.41
CA TYR A 131 -20.25 7.99 5.39
C TYR A 131 -18.95 8.76 5.16
N ALA A 132 -17.88 8.08 4.70
CA ALA A 132 -16.64 8.75 4.33
C ALA A 132 -16.82 9.55 3.03
N LEU A 133 -17.55 9.01 2.05
CA LEU A 133 -17.82 9.69 0.78
C LEU A 133 -18.67 10.96 1.00
N THR A 134 -19.74 10.87 1.80
CA THR A 134 -20.55 12.03 2.18
C THR A 134 -19.69 13.12 2.81
N LEU A 135 -18.85 12.79 3.79
CA LEU A 135 -17.96 13.79 4.42
C LEU A 135 -16.97 14.43 3.44
N ILE A 136 -16.46 13.66 2.48
CA ILE A 136 -15.55 14.17 1.44
C ILE A 136 -16.30 15.11 0.49
N ASP A 137 -17.47 14.72 0.03
CA ASP A 137 -18.31 15.51 -0.86
C ASP A 137 -18.73 16.83 -0.18
N THR A 138 -19.27 16.77 1.04
CA THR A 138 -19.58 17.96 1.85
C THR A 138 -18.36 18.88 1.98
N LEU A 139 -17.17 18.33 2.23
CA LEU A 139 -15.94 19.14 2.30
C LEU A 139 -15.69 19.88 0.98
N PHE A 140 -15.72 19.18 -0.16
CA PHE A 140 -15.40 19.80 -1.45
C PHE A 140 -16.42 20.84 -1.90
N GLN A 141 -17.70 20.70 -1.54
CA GLN A 141 -18.72 21.73 -1.78
C GLN A 141 -18.40 23.06 -1.09
N HIS A 142 -17.57 23.05 -0.05
CA HIS A 142 -17.13 24.23 0.69
C HIS A 142 -15.70 24.68 0.36
N LEU A 143 -15.01 24.02 -0.58
CA LEU A 143 -13.64 24.36 -0.96
C LEU A 143 -13.56 24.94 -2.39
N PRO A 144 -12.66 25.91 -2.65
CA PRO A 144 -12.43 26.40 -4.01
C PRO A 144 -11.96 25.30 -4.97
N ASP A 145 -12.35 25.38 -6.24
CA ASP A 145 -12.09 24.33 -7.25
C ASP A 145 -10.62 24.01 -7.53
N HIS A 146 -9.72 24.93 -7.20
CA HIS A 146 -8.28 24.77 -7.38
C HIS A 146 -7.57 24.16 -6.16
N TRP A 147 -8.29 23.88 -5.07
CA TRP A 147 -7.67 23.32 -3.86
C TRP A 147 -7.52 21.81 -3.95
N THR A 148 -6.36 21.32 -3.53
CA THR A 148 -6.08 19.89 -3.34
C THR A 148 -6.17 19.51 -1.87
N VAL A 149 -6.78 18.35 -1.57
CA VAL A 149 -7.00 17.86 -0.20
C VAL A 149 -6.16 16.60 0.04
N GLY A 150 -5.34 16.61 1.09
CA GLY A 150 -4.75 15.39 1.64
C GLY A 150 -5.63 14.80 2.74
N LEU A 151 -6.12 13.58 2.52
CA LEU A 151 -7.00 12.81 3.40
C LEU A 151 -6.21 11.74 4.16
N LEU A 152 -6.33 11.74 5.49
CA LEU A 152 -5.82 10.68 6.37
C LEU A 152 -6.98 9.78 6.83
N TYR A 153 -6.94 8.50 6.46
CA TYR A 153 -7.96 7.53 6.86
C TYR A 153 -7.35 6.14 7.11
N ASN A 154 -7.81 5.46 8.16
CA ASN A 154 -7.31 4.15 8.59
C ASN A 154 -7.35 3.08 7.48
N ILE A 155 -8.31 3.19 6.56
CA ILE A 155 -8.48 2.31 5.40
C ILE A 155 -8.40 3.08 4.07
N ALA A 156 -7.62 4.17 4.02
CA ALA A 156 -7.51 5.02 2.84
C ALA A 156 -7.16 4.25 1.55
N CYS A 157 -6.30 3.23 1.63
CA CYS A 157 -5.96 2.40 0.47
C CYS A 157 -7.14 1.61 -0.10
N GLN A 158 -8.10 1.22 0.75
CA GLN A 158 -9.34 0.55 0.32
C GLN A 158 -10.34 1.55 -0.23
N LEU A 159 -10.37 2.76 0.33
CA LEU A 159 -11.23 3.84 -0.15
C LEU A 159 -10.77 4.29 -1.54
N GLU A 160 -9.48 4.61 -1.73
CA GLU A 160 -8.91 4.99 -3.03
C GLU A 160 -9.18 3.92 -4.09
N ARG A 161 -8.97 2.62 -3.75
CA ARG A 161 -9.32 1.51 -4.65
C ARG A 161 -10.79 1.49 -5.01
N SER A 162 -11.67 1.73 -4.05
CA SER A 162 -13.12 1.74 -4.30
C SER A 162 -13.52 2.90 -5.20
N CYS A 163 -12.90 4.07 -5.02
CA CYS A 163 -13.10 5.23 -5.89
C CYS A 163 -12.65 4.96 -7.32
N ILE A 164 -11.48 4.35 -7.52
CA ILE A 164 -10.97 4.02 -8.86
C ILE A 164 -11.81 2.92 -9.52
N LYS A 165 -12.19 1.89 -8.76
CA LYS A 165 -12.88 0.73 -9.32
C LYS A 165 -14.32 1.02 -9.73
N TRP A 166 -14.99 1.87 -8.96
CA TRP A 166 -16.41 2.19 -9.12
C TRP A 166 -16.62 3.63 -9.55
N ASP A 167 -15.57 4.30 -10.05
CA ASP A 167 -15.61 5.69 -10.49
C ASP A 167 -16.23 6.68 -9.46
N LEU A 168 -16.12 6.38 -8.17
CA LEU A 168 -16.65 7.25 -7.09
C LEU A 168 -15.77 8.50 -6.98
N LEU A 169 -16.40 9.68 -6.89
CA LEU A 169 -15.73 10.99 -6.82
C LEU A 169 -14.89 11.33 -8.07
N LYS A 170 -14.95 10.52 -9.15
CA LYS A 170 -14.01 10.60 -10.28
C LYS A 170 -14.17 11.86 -11.11
N GLU A 171 -15.41 12.23 -11.43
CA GLU A 171 -15.69 13.39 -12.29
C GLU A 171 -15.49 14.73 -11.59
N GLU A 172 -15.44 14.73 -10.25
CA GLU A 172 -15.50 15.96 -9.45
C GLU A 172 -14.25 16.21 -8.61
N TYR A 173 -13.73 15.19 -7.91
CA TYR A 173 -12.79 15.43 -6.79
C TYR A 173 -11.55 14.53 -6.77
N LEU A 174 -11.55 13.38 -7.46
CA LEU A 174 -10.52 12.36 -7.27
C LEU A 174 -9.11 12.86 -7.62
N ASP A 175 -8.97 13.68 -8.68
CA ASP A 175 -7.70 14.27 -9.09
C ASP A 175 -7.16 15.30 -8.08
N ARG A 176 -8.05 15.83 -7.24
CA ARG A 176 -7.73 16.81 -6.19
C ARG A 176 -7.54 16.15 -4.82
N LEU A 177 -7.65 14.81 -4.73
CA LEU A 177 -7.64 14.09 -3.46
C LEU A 177 -6.41 13.16 -3.34
N ALA A 178 -5.59 13.41 -2.32
CA ALA A 178 -4.46 12.54 -1.98
C ALA A 178 -4.77 11.70 -0.73
N PHE A 179 -4.56 10.39 -0.81
CA PHE A 179 -4.89 9.45 0.27
C PHE A 179 -3.67 9.01 1.08
N THR A 180 -3.77 9.03 2.42
CA THR A 180 -2.79 8.41 3.32
C THR A 180 -3.46 7.72 4.49
N ILE A 181 -2.70 6.87 5.16
CA ILE A 181 -3.11 6.19 6.38
C ILE A 181 -2.45 6.90 7.56
N SER A 182 -3.20 7.18 8.61
CA SER A 182 -2.65 7.68 9.88
C SER A 182 -1.44 6.86 10.35
N VAL A 183 -0.44 7.52 10.92
CA VAL A 183 0.89 6.92 11.20
C VAL A 183 0.77 5.65 12.03
N PHE A 184 -0.12 5.62 13.03
CA PHE A 184 -0.28 4.44 13.89
C PHE A 184 -1.00 3.29 13.21
N HIS A 185 -1.98 3.57 12.35
CA HIS A 185 -2.68 2.51 11.66
C HIS A 185 -1.88 1.98 10.48
N ALA A 186 -0.97 2.75 9.89
CA ALA A 186 -0.10 2.33 8.80
C ALA A 186 0.71 1.08 9.15
N PHE A 187 1.14 0.90 10.41
CA PHE A 187 1.82 -0.31 10.86
C PHE A 187 0.97 -1.58 10.79
N GLY A 188 -0.35 -1.44 10.86
CA GLY A 188 -1.32 -2.51 10.64
C GLY A 188 -1.40 -2.95 9.18
N HIS A 189 -0.92 -2.13 8.25
CA HIS A 189 -0.86 -2.45 6.82
C HIS A 189 0.42 -3.18 6.45
N SER A 190 0.41 -3.83 5.30
CA SER A 190 1.58 -4.46 4.70
C SER A 190 2.65 -3.43 4.32
N TRP A 191 3.91 -3.84 4.34
CA TRP A 191 5.02 -2.97 3.94
C TRP A 191 4.84 -2.28 2.57
N PRO A 192 4.39 -2.92 1.48
CA PRO A 192 4.16 -2.22 0.21
C PRO A 192 3.08 -1.13 0.32
N CYS A 193 2.02 -1.36 1.09
CA CYS A 193 1.01 -0.35 1.39
C CYS A 193 1.63 0.83 2.18
N GLN A 194 2.45 0.53 3.18
CA GLN A 194 3.16 1.56 3.94
C GLN A 194 4.11 2.39 3.06
N CYS A 195 4.74 1.82 2.04
CA CYS A 195 5.60 2.58 1.12
C CYS A 195 4.84 3.66 0.34
N ILE A 196 3.56 3.43 0.04
CA ILE A 196 2.73 4.35 -0.77
C ILE A 196 1.88 5.28 0.10
N TYR A 197 1.31 4.76 1.18
CA TYR A 197 0.26 5.45 1.94
C TYR A 197 0.70 6.00 3.30
N HIS A 198 1.94 5.76 3.74
CA HIS A 198 2.42 6.35 4.99
C HIS A 198 2.67 7.86 4.79
N PRO A 199 2.15 8.76 5.66
CA PRO A 199 2.19 10.20 5.45
C PRO A 199 3.62 10.73 5.40
N TRP A 200 4.53 10.21 6.24
CA TRP A 200 5.94 10.62 6.18
C TRP A 200 6.74 10.05 4.99
N LYS A 201 6.11 9.31 4.08
CA LYS A 201 6.70 8.83 2.82
C LYS A 201 6.02 9.44 1.60
N ARG A 202 4.84 10.07 1.77
CA ARG A 202 4.06 10.71 0.70
C ARG A 202 4.20 12.23 0.79
N THR A 203 4.46 12.86 -0.36
CA THR A 203 4.58 14.32 -0.48
C THR A 203 3.28 15.02 -0.18
N GLY A 204 3.37 16.20 0.44
CA GLY A 204 2.22 17.04 0.75
C GLY A 204 1.46 16.62 2.00
N PHE A 205 2.10 15.91 2.94
CA PHE A 205 1.54 15.55 4.25
C PHE A 205 2.35 16.08 5.43
N GLY A 206 3.53 16.65 5.19
CA GLY A 206 4.38 17.19 6.25
C GLY A 206 4.60 16.20 7.39
N LEU A 207 4.41 16.65 8.62
CA LEU A 207 4.52 15.82 9.82
C LEU A 207 3.18 15.39 10.40
N ALA A 208 2.09 15.47 9.63
CA ALA A 208 0.77 15.01 10.06
C ALA A 208 0.81 13.53 10.49
N ASP A 209 0.23 13.24 11.65
CA ASP A 209 0.12 11.89 12.21
C ASP A 209 -1.26 11.26 11.95
N GLY A 210 -2.29 12.08 11.72
CA GLY A 210 -3.65 11.64 11.46
C GLY A 210 -4.40 11.19 12.72
N GLU A 211 -3.96 11.64 13.90
CA GLU A 211 -4.58 11.25 15.20
C GLU A 211 -5.70 12.19 15.67
N GLY A 212 -6.03 13.24 14.92
CA GLY A 212 -6.99 14.25 15.37
C GLY A 212 -8.34 13.66 15.76
N CYS A 213 -8.82 12.67 15.00
CA CYS A 213 -10.05 11.96 15.31
C CYS A 213 -9.96 11.24 16.66
N GLU A 214 -8.91 10.46 16.91
CA GLU A 214 -8.71 9.74 18.16
C GLU A 214 -8.61 10.69 19.37
N GLN A 215 -7.96 11.84 19.21
CA GLN A 215 -7.88 12.87 20.25
C GLN A 215 -9.27 13.47 20.55
N PHE A 216 -10.04 13.77 19.51
CA PHE A 216 -11.42 14.24 19.66
C PHE A 216 -12.33 13.18 20.32
N TRP A 217 -12.24 11.92 19.89
CA TRP A 217 -13.00 10.84 20.52
C TRP A 217 -12.68 10.69 22.02
N HIS A 218 -11.42 10.92 22.39
CA HIS A 218 -11.01 10.93 23.79
C HIS A 218 -11.63 12.11 24.56
N SER A 219 -11.64 13.32 23.99
CA SER A 219 -12.16 14.52 24.67
C SER A 219 -13.65 14.41 25.00
N ILE A 220 -14.44 13.79 24.11
CA ILE A 220 -15.88 13.58 24.33
C ILE A 220 -16.22 12.25 25.02
N SER A 221 -15.23 11.45 25.43
CA SER A 221 -15.45 10.10 25.97
C SER A 221 -16.30 10.06 27.24
N LYS A 222 -16.22 11.11 28.07
CA LYS A 222 -17.02 11.25 29.30
C LYS A 222 -18.53 11.37 29.00
N LEU A 223 -18.89 11.86 27.81
CA LEU A 223 -20.28 12.02 27.41
C LEU A 223 -20.93 10.70 26.96
N ILE A 224 -20.14 9.66 26.67
CA ILE A 224 -20.64 8.39 26.09
C ILE A 224 -21.79 7.79 26.89
N ALA A 225 -21.70 7.76 28.22
CA ALA A 225 -22.72 7.16 29.06
C ALA A 225 -24.06 7.93 28.99
N TYR A 226 -23.99 9.26 29.04
CA TYR A 226 -25.14 10.15 28.92
C TYR A 226 -25.75 10.10 27.51
N LEU A 227 -24.92 10.26 26.48
CA LEU A 227 -25.34 10.27 25.07
C LEU A 227 -25.97 8.95 24.62
N ARG A 228 -25.69 7.87 25.35
CA ARG A 228 -26.29 6.56 25.06
C ARG A 228 -27.77 6.47 25.41
N VAL A 229 -28.22 7.25 26.39
CA VAL A 229 -29.60 7.17 26.93
C VAL A 229 -30.42 8.44 26.70
N CYS A 230 -29.80 9.53 26.24
CA CYS A 230 -30.53 10.74 25.92
C CYS A 230 -31.28 10.61 24.58
N GLY A 231 -32.36 11.38 24.42
CA GLY A 231 -33.09 11.49 23.16
C GLY A 231 -32.21 11.92 21.99
N HIS A 232 -32.69 11.67 20.78
CA HIS A 232 -31.94 11.88 19.55
C HIS A 232 -31.52 13.34 19.36
N HIS A 233 -32.46 14.28 19.45
CA HIS A 233 -32.17 15.70 19.23
C HIS A 233 -31.31 16.27 20.36
N GLN A 234 -31.61 15.92 21.62
CA GLN A 234 -30.80 16.29 22.78
C GLN A 234 -29.35 15.80 22.66
N ARG A 235 -29.14 14.60 22.10
CA ARG A 235 -27.81 14.05 21.85
C ARG A 235 -27.02 14.92 20.88
N LEU A 236 -27.61 15.24 19.73
CA LEU A 236 -26.94 16.03 18.69
C LEU A 236 -26.63 17.43 19.21
N TYR A 237 -27.59 18.08 19.85
CA TYR A 237 -27.42 19.38 20.47
C TYR A 237 -26.31 19.41 21.52
N THR A 238 -26.22 18.38 22.36
CA THR A 238 -25.16 18.27 23.37
C THR A 238 -23.78 18.10 22.74
N LEU A 239 -23.69 17.31 21.67
CA LEU A 239 -22.44 17.14 20.92
C LEU A 239 -22.02 18.44 20.23
N ASP A 240 -22.95 19.14 19.58
CA ASP A 240 -22.68 20.45 18.96
C ASP A 240 -22.15 21.46 19.99
N LEU A 241 -22.80 21.57 21.15
CA LEU A 241 -22.32 22.45 22.23
C LEU A 241 -20.91 22.09 22.71
N GLN A 242 -20.63 20.80 22.93
CA GLN A 242 -19.31 20.37 23.35
C GLN A 242 -18.25 20.68 22.30
N ILE A 243 -18.56 20.48 21.02
CA ILE A 243 -17.65 20.75 19.90
C ILE A 243 -17.35 22.25 19.84
N GLN A 244 -18.36 23.11 19.97
CA GLN A 244 -18.15 24.56 19.99
C GLN A 244 -17.31 25.04 21.17
N HIS A 245 -17.47 24.42 22.33
CA HIS A 245 -16.62 24.70 23.47
C HIS A 245 -15.16 24.32 23.18
N LEU A 246 -14.93 23.12 22.66
CA LEU A 246 -13.59 22.65 22.28
C LEU A 246 -12.95 23.50 21.18
N ASP A 247 -13.73 23.96 20.21
CA ASP A 247 -13.26 24.86 19.16
C ASP A 247 -12.77 26.20 19.70
N ARG A 248 -13.50 26.78 20.66
CA ARG A 248 -13.09 28.04 21.30
C ARG A 248 -11.79 27.85 22.10
N GLU A 249 -11.68 26.76 22.86
CA GLU A 249 -10.45 26.45 23.60
C GLU A 249 -9.26 26.21 22.66
N SER A 250 -9.48 25.47 21.57
CA SER A 250 -8.45 25.18 20.56
C SER A 250 -7.99 26.46 19.86
N LEU A 251 -8.92 27.34 19.47
CA LEU A 251 -8.60 28.61 18.83
C LEU A 251 -7.76 29.51 19.75
N TRP A 252 -8.13 29.60 21.03
CA TRP A 252 -7.34 30.33 22.04
C TRP A 252 -5.92 29.78 22.20
N GLY A 253 -5.76 28.45 22.09
CA GLY A 253 -4.47 27.76 22.19
C GLY A 253 -3.66 27.69 20.89
N LEU A 254 -4.16 28.24 19.76
CA LEU A 254 -3.61 27.98 18.43
C LEU A 254 -2.17 28.48 18.27
N GLY A 255 -1.83 29.65 18.80
CA GLY A 255 -0.45 30.17 18.76
C GLY A 255 0.56 29.25 19.48
N LEU A 256 0.17 28.72 20.65
CA LEU A 256 0.99 27.74 21.39
C LEU A 256 1.08 26.41 20.64
N TRP A 257 0.03 26.01 19.94
CA TRP A 257 0.04 24.83 19.08
C TRP A 257 1.05 24.99 17.92
N ILE A 258 1.01 26.12 17.20
CA ILE A 258 1.95 26.42 16.11
C ILE A 258 3.40 26.42 16.63
N ALA A 259 3.67 27.11 17.73
CA ALA A 259 5.01 27.18 18.32
C ALA A 259 5.55 25.79 18.73
N ARG A 260 4.70 24.92 19.28
CA ARG A 260 5.08 23.54 19.62
C ARG A 260 5.36 22.71 18.37
N LYS A 261 4.50 22.79 17.35
CA LYS A 261 4.69 22.08 16.06
C LYS A 261 5.95 22.55 15.36
N TRP A 262 6.26 23.85 15.40
CA TRP A 262 7.48 24.43 14.85
C TRP A 262 8.74 23.85 15.49
N LYS A 263 8.80 23.88 16.83
CA LYS A 263 9.94 23.33 17.58
C LYS A 263 10.13 21.85 17.26
N HIS A 264 9.05 21.08 17.23
CA HIS A 264 9.07 19.66 16.89
C HIS A 264 9.59 19.40 15.46
N ALA A 265 9.08 20.16 14.48
CA ALA A 265 9.51 20.06 13.09
C ALA A 265 11.00 20.38 12.94
N ARG A 266 11.47 21.46 13.58
CA ARG A 266 12.89 21.84 13.57
C ARG A 266 13.78 20.78 14.20
N THR A 267 13.44 20.25 15.37
CA THR A 267 14.22 19.19 16.02
C THR A 267 14.28 17.92 15.16
N LYS A 268 13.17 17.53 14.51
CA LYS A 268 13.18 16.40 13.59
C LYS A 268 14.01 16.66 12.34
N ARG A 269 13.97 17.88 11.80
CA ARG A 269 14.78 18.31 10.66
C ARG A 269 16.28 18.20 10.96
N GLU A 270 16.72 18.72 12.10
CA GLU A 270 18.13 18.64 12.54
C GLU A 270 18.59 17.18 12.72
N GLN A 271 17.71 16.29 13.21
CA GLN A 271 18.02 14.86 13.27
C GLN A 271 18.09 14.23 11.88
N ALA A 272 17.21 14.62 10.96
CA ALA A 272 17.17 14.14 9.60
C ALA A 272 18.44 14.53 8.82
N GLU A 273 18.93 15.75 9.01
CA GLU A 273 20.20 16.23 8.43
C GLU A 273 21.39 15.39 8.90
N LYS A 274 21.43 15.02 10.17
CA LYS A 274 22.47 14.11 10.71
C LYS A 274 22.38 12.73 10.06
N ASP A 275 21.17 12.18 9.93
CA ASP A 275 20.95 10.87 9.30
C ASP A 275 21.36 10.89 7.81
N VAL A 276 21.13 11.99 7.09
CA VAL A 276 21.61 12.21 5.71
C VAL A 276 23.12 12.35 5.66
N SER A 277 23.72 13.19 6.50
CA SER A 277 25.17 13.40 6.55
C SER A 277 25.93 12.10 6.86
N TRP A 278 25.43 11.29 7.80
CA TRP A 278 26.01 9.99 8.13
C TRP A 278 25.98 8.99 6.97
N SER A 279 25.05 9.14 6.03
CA SER A 279 25.01 8.26 4.87
C SER A 279 26.19 8.47 3.91
N MET A 280 26.86 9.63 3.98
CA MET A 280 27.91 10.07 3.04
C MET A 280 27.47 10.01 1.57
N ARG A 281 26.16 10.19 1.32
CA ARG A 281 25.56 10.25 -0.02
C ARG A 281 24.83 11.58 -0.20
N ASN A 282 24.71 12.00 -1.45
CA ASN A 282 23.92 13.19 -1.78
C ASN A 282 22.41 12.87 -1.77
N ALA A 283 21.58 13.91 -1.73
CA ALA A 283 20.12 13.78 -1.66
C ALA A 283 19.53 13.06 -2.88
N GLU A 284 19.99 13.39 -4.09
CA GLU A 284 19.52 12.80 -5.36
C GLU A 284 19.69 11.28 -5.36
N PHE A 285 20.88 10.79 -5.01
CA PHE A 285 21.16 9.37 -4.88
C PHE A 285 20.23 8.67 -3.88
N LEU A 286 19.96 9.31 -2.74
CA LEU A 286 19.07 8.73 -1.73
C LEU A 286 17.62 8.67 -2.21
N CYS A 287 17.17 9.68 -2.97
CA CYS A 287 15.86 9.70 -3.61
C CYS A 287 15.74 8.60 -4.68
N ASP A 288 16.75 8.40 -5.52
CA ASP A 288 16.78 7.32 -6.52
C ASP A 288 16.74 5.94 -5.85
N GLN A 289 17.51 5.76 -4.78
CA GLN A 289 17.50 4.53 -4.00
C GLN A 289 16.13 4.29 -3.34
N TRP A 290 15.44 5.34 -2.89
CA TRP A 290 14.07 5.23 -2.37
C TRP A 290 13.09 4.84 -3.47
N GLN A 291 13.16 5.45 -4.65
CA GLN A 291 12.29 5.10 -5.78
C GLN A 291 12.50 3.65 -6.21
N ALA A 292 13.75 3.22 -6.37
CA ALA A 292 14.09 1.83 -6.68
C ALA A 292 13.58 0.85 -5.61
N GLN A 293 13.61 1.25 -4.32
CA GLN A 293 13.03 0.47 -3.25
C GLN A 293 11.50 0.35 -3.39
N VAL A 294 10.80 1.47 -3.62
CA VAL A 294 9.34 1.49 -3.79
C VAL A 294 8.94 0.60 -4.95
N GLU A 295 9.53 0.79 -6.12
CA GLU A 295 9.25 0.01 -7.33
C GLU A 295 9.48 -1.49 -7.11
N SER A 296 10.62 -1.86 -6.50
CA SER A 296 10.91 -3.26 -6.19
C SER A 296 9.91 -3.85 -5.20
N GLN A 297 9.40 -3.04 -4.26
CA GLN A 297 8.57 -3.53 -3.17
C GLN A 297 7.07 -3.51 -3.46
N THR A 298 6.63 -2.68 -4.40
CA THR A 298 5.24 -2.62 -4.87
C THR A 298 5.01 -3.37 -6.18
N LYS A 299 6.05 -3.98 -6.76
CA LYS A 299 5.89 -4.83 -7.95
C LYS A 299 4.90 -5.99 -7.69
N PRO A 300 3.90 -6.19 -8.57
CA PRO A 300 3.00 -7.32 -8.47
C PRO A 300 3.76 -8.64 -8.53
N LEU A 301 3.34 -9.60 -7.71
CA LEU A 301 4.07 -10.85 -7.55
C LEU A 301 3.41 -11.98 -8.35
N PRO A 302 4.21 -12.87 -8.96
CA PRO A 302 3.68 -13.98 -9.74
C PRO A 302 2.83 -14.93 -8.89
N ARG A 303 1.73 -15.43 -9.46
CA ARG A 303 0.83 -16.39 -8.82
C ARG A 303 1.07 -17.80 -9.39
N GLN A 304 0.57 -18.81 -8.65
CA GLN A 304 0.58 -20.18 -9.15
C GLN A 304 -0.49 -20.31 -10.23
N SER A 305 -0.17 -20.96 -11.34
CA SER A 305 -1.11 -21.17 -12.44
C SER A 305 -1.00 -22.59 -12.99
N LYS A 306 -2.15 -23.15 -13.42
CA LYS A 306 -2.20 -24.44 -14.11
C LYS A 306 -1.58 -24.34 -15.51
N GLY A 307 -1.69 -23.17 -16.17
CA GLY A 307 -1.12 -22.88 -17.48
C GLY A 307 0.32 -22.36 -17.45
N SER A 308 0.95 -22.28 -16.27
CA SER A 308 2.30 -21.69 -16.11
C SER A 308 3.38 -22.39 -16.95
N ALA A 309 3.32 -23.72 -17.07
CA ALA A 309 4.23 -24.48 -17.93
C ALA A 309 4.08 -24.10 -19.40
N ARG A 310 2.84 -24.07 -19.91
CA ARG A 310 2.54 -23.69 -21.29
C ARG A 310 3.02 -22.28 -21.60
N LYS A 311 2.71 -21.30 -20.74
CA LYS A 311 3.19 -19.91 -20.88
C LYS A 311 4.73 -19.84 -20.91
N ALA A 312 5.40 -20.55 -20.01
CA ALA A 312 6.86 -20.54 -19.92
C ALA A 312 7.54 -21.13 -21.17
N VAL A 313 6.98 -22.24 -21.70
CA VAL A 313 7.46 -22.90 -22.90
C VAL A 313 7.22 -22.05 -24.15
N GLU A 314 6.04 -21.45 -24.29
CA GLU A 314 5.73 -20.56 -25.41
C GLU A 314 6.68 -19.35 -25.45
N GLU A 315 6.96 -18.75 -24.29
CA GLU A 315 7.90 -17.65 -24.18
C GLU A 315 9.34 -18.06 -24.52
N ALA A 316 9.79 -19.24 -24.07
CA ALA A 316 11.11 -19.76 -24.43
C ALA A 316 11.23 -20.02 -25.95
N LEU A 317 10.17 -20.51 -26.59
CA LEU A 317 10.11 -20.69 -28.05
C LEU A 317 10.20 -19.36 -28.79
N ARG A 318 9.50 -18.32 -28.31
CA ARG A 318 9.58 -16.96 -28.88
C ARG A 318 10.99 -16.39 -28.76
N LEU A 319 11.61 -16.49 -27.58
CA LEU A 319 12.99 -16.03 -27.34
C LEU A 319 14.00 -16.76 -28.21
N ARG A 320 13.81 -18.07 -28.41
CA ARG A 320 14.68 -18.88 -29.28
C ARG A 320 14.58 -18.43 -30.73
N LYS A 321 13.36 -18.24 -31.25
CA LYS A 321 13.15 -17.72 -32.61
C LYS A 321 13.75 -16.32 -32.80
N ALA A 322 13.58 -15.44 -31.80
CA ALA A 322 14.17 -14.10 -31.82
C ALA A 322 15.71 -14.15 -31.84
N ARG A 323 16.32 -15.00 -31.01
CA ARG A 323 17.77 -15.24 -31.02
C ARG A 323 18.25 -15.73 -32.38
N ASP A 324 17.58 -16.74 -32.94
CA ASP A 324 17.98 -17.33 -34.23
C ASP A 324 17.92 -16.28 -35.35
N THR A 325 16.85 -15.47 -35.37
CA THR A 325 16.72 -14.35 -36.32
C THR A 325 17.84 -13.31 -36.15
N LEU A 326 18.18 -12.94 -34.90
CA LEU A 326 19.26 -11.99 -34.64
C LEU A 326 20.63 -12.55 -35.06
N ALA A 327 20.87 -13.85 -34.82
CA ALA A 327 22.10 -14.52 -35.22
C ALA A 327 22.23 -14.60 -36.75
N ASP A 328 21.13 -14.89 -37.46
CA ASP A 328 21.09 -14.90 -38.92
C ASP A 328 21.33 -13.51 -39.50
N ASN A 329 20.73 -12.46 -38.92
CA ASN A 329 20.94 -11.07 -39.33
C ASN A 329 22.40 -10.64 -39.14
N ILE A 330 23.02 -10.96 -37.99
CA ILE A 330 24.44 -10.67 -37.75
C ILE A 330 25.31 -11.38 -38.79
N LYS A 331 25.02 -12.66 -39.07
CA LYS A 331 25.76 -13.43 -40.08
C LYS A 331 25.61 -12.87 -41.50
N GLN A 332 24.45 -12.27 -41.83
CA GLN A 332 24.25 -11.59 -43.11
C GLN A 332 25.07 -10.30 -43.18
N LEU A 333 25.06 -9.47 -42.13
CA LEU A 333 25.87 -8.24 -42.08
C LEU A 333 27.37 -8.54 -42.12
N GLU A 334 27.84 -9.57 -41.41
CA GLU A 334 29.24 -10.02 -41.44
C GLU A 334 29.67 -10.50 -42.86
N LYS A 335 28.73 -11.05 -43.65
CA LYS A 335 28.97 -11.39 -45.06
C LYS A 335 29.07 -10.15 -45.95
N VAL A 336 28.28 -9.12 -45.71
CA VAL A 336 28.36 -7.85 -46.44
C VAL A 336 29.73 -7.20 -46.21
N MET A 337 30.21 -7.21 -44.97
CA MET A 337 31.53 -6.66 -44.61
C MET A 337 32.72 -7.43 -45.22
N THR A 338 32.57 -8.71 -45.50
CA THR A 338 33.65 -9.55 -46.07
C THR A 338 33.60 -9.65 -47.59
N ASN A 339 32.59 -9.05 -48.22
CA ASN A 339 32.42 -9.08 -49.67
C ASN A 339 33.16 -7.91 -50.32
N LEU A 340 34.23 -8.23 -51.06
CA LEU A 340 35.10 -7.26 -51.76
C LEU A 340 34.42 -6.54 -52.94
N SER A 341 33.20 -6.95 -53.34
CA SER A 341 32.44 -6.32 -54.44
C SER A 341 31.36 -5.34 -53.97
N VAL A 342 31.29 -5.05 -52.67
CA VAL A 342 30.26 -4.17 -52.06
C VAL A 342 30.79 -2.74 -51.95
N GLU A 343 29.92 -1.76 -52.18
CA GLU A 343 30.28 -0.34 -52.09
C GLU A 343 30.67 0.07 -50.66
N PRO A 344 31.70 0.93 -50.47
CA PRO A 344 32.21 1.29 -49.14
C PRO A 344 31.15 1.86 -48.17
N TYR A 345 30.12 2.53 -48.68
CA TYR A 345 29.05 3.07 -47.83
C TYR A 345 28.14 1.98 -47.25
N GLU A 346 27.96 0.85 -47.95
CA GLU A 346 27.14 -0.28 -47.48
C GLU A 346 27.86 -1.04 -46.38
N VAL A 347 29.20 -1.14 -46.46
CA VAL A 347 30.05 -1.71 -45.40
C VAL A 347 29.98 -0.85 -44.12
N ALA A 348 30.10 0.48 -44.25
CA ALA A 348 30.01 1.40 -43.11
C ALA A 348 28.61 1.39 -42.45
N THR A 349 27.55 1.23 -43.25
CA THR A 349 26.18 1.09 -42.74
C THR A 349 26.00 -0.24 -42.00
N ALA A 350 26.52 -1.34 -42.55
CA ALA A 350 26.48 -2.64 -41.91
C ALA A 350 27.24 -2.64 -40.58
N GLU A 351 28.39 -1.96 -40.47
CA GLU A 351 29.15 -1.81 -39.23
C GLU A 351 28.36 -1.09 -38.12
N LEU A 352 27.66 0.00 -38.45
CA LEU A 352 26.84 0.76 -37.50
C LEU A 352 25.67 -0.08 -36.93
N GLU A 353 25.06 -0.94 -37.75
CA GLU A 353 23.94 -1.79 -37.32
C GLU A 353 24.38 -3.03 -36.53
N LEU A 354 25.63 -3.44 -36.67
CA LEU A 354 26.12 -4.73 -36.16
C LEU A 354 26.27 -4.74 -34.63
N GLU A 355 26.83 -3.69 -34.05
CA GLU A 355 27.03 -3.58 -32.60
C GLU A 355 25.72 -3.59 -31.78
N PRO A 356 24.67 -2.80 -32.12
CA PRO A 356 23.40 -2.87 -31.39
C PRO A 356 22.72 -4.25 -31.54
N LEU A 357 22.87 -4.92 -32.69
CA LEU A 357 22.35 -6.28 -32.89
C LEU A 357 23.11 -7.32 -32.08
N ARG A 358 24.46 -7.22 -31.98
CA ARG A 358 25.28 -8.08 -31.11
C ARG A 358 24.89 -7.92 -29.65
N GLU A 359 24.69 -6.69 -29.19
CA GLU A 359 24.27 -6.42 -27.82
C GLU A 359 22.87 -7.01 -27.56
N LYS A 360 21.94 -6.85 -28.51
CA LYS A 360 20.61 -7.43 -28.45
C LYS A 360 20.63 -8.96 -28.45
N LEU A 361 21.44 -9.59 -29.30
CA LEU A 361 21.65 -11.04 -29.32
C LEU A 361 22.19 -11.54 -27.98
N LYS A 362 23.18 -10.86 -27.41
CA LYS A 362 23.75 -11.19 -26.09
C LYS A 362 22.69 -11.09 -24.99
N LYS A 363 21.86 -10.04 -25.00
CA LYS A 363 20.74 -9.86 -24.06
C LYS A 363 19.68 -10.97 -24.21
N THR A 364 19.25 -11.26 -25.44
CA THR A 364 18.27 -12.32 -25.74
C THR A 364 18.81 -13.72 -25.38
N GLN A 365 20.08 -14.00 -25.66
CA GLN A 365 20.72 -15.27 -25.30
C GLN A 365 20.77 -15.46 -23.77
N LYS A 366 21.18 -14.42 -23.02
CA LYS A 366 21.17 -14.44 -21.56
C LYS A 366 19.76 -14.72 -21.01
N LEU A 367 18.76 -14.04 -21.56
CA LEU A 367 17.35 -14.20 -21.16
C LEU A 367 16.82 -15.61 -21.46
N LEU A 368 17.17 -16.16 -22.63
CA LEU A 368 16.79 -17.53 -23.00
C LEU A 368 17.42 -18.55 -22.05
N THR A 369 18.73 -18.46 -21.80
CA THR A 369 19.42 -19.37 -20.87
C THR A 369 18.85 -19.28 -19.46
N ALA A 370 18.51 -18.09 -18.97
CA ALA A 370 17.84 -17.94 -17.69
C ALA A 370 16.44 -18.60 -17.67
N LYS A 371 15.68 -18.45 -18.76
CA LYS A 371 14.36 -19.09 -18.91
C LYS A 371 14.44 -20.61 -18.94
N GLU A 372 15.40 -21.16 -19.69
CA GLU A 372 15.69 -22.59 -19.81
C GLU A 372 16.09 -23.19 -18.44
N ARG A 373 17.04 -22.55 -17.73
CA ARG A 373 17.40 -22.94 -16.35
C ARG A 373 16.21 -22.90 -15.40
N ALA A 374 15.37 -21.88 -15.47
CA ALA A 374 14.21 -21.77 -14.59
C ALA A 374 13.19 -22.90 -14.82
N MET A 375 13.11 -23.44 -16.05
CA MET A 375 12.28 -24.62 -16.37
C MET A 375 12.96 -25.95 -16.01
N GLY A 376 14.23 -25.93 -15.58
CA GLY A 376 15.03 -27.13 -15.33
C GLY A 376 15.39 -27.89 -16.61
N VAL A 377 15.52 -27.19 -17.74
CA VAL A 377 15.84 -27.78 -19.04
C VAL A 377 17.15 -27.19 -19.53
N GLU A 378 18.20 -27.99 -19.63
CA GLU A 378 19.44 -27.59 -20.30
C GLU A 378 19.41 -28.07 -21.75
N GLY A 379 19.78 -27.17 -22.67
CA GLY A 379 19.52 -27.25 -24.10
C GLY A 379 19.56 -28.66 -24.70
N LYS A 380 18.38 -29.14 -25.16
CA LYS A 380 18.16 -29.74 -26.48
C LYS A 380 16.68 -30.05 -26.80
N GLU A 381 16.26 -29.42 -27.91
CA GLU A 381 15.38 -29.89 -29.00
C GLU A 381 13.90 -30.29 -28.84
N LYS A 382 13.29 -30.46 -27.67
CA LYS A 382 11.85 -30.86 -27.63
C LYS A 382 10.94 -30.00 -26.73
N TYR A 383 10.95 -28.68 -26.92
CA TYR A 383 10.05 -27.73 -26.24
C TYR A 383 8.56 -28.05 -26.40
N GLN A 384 8.13 -28.59 -27.54
CA GLN A 384 6.71 -28.80 -27.84
C GLN A 384 6.01 -29.79 -26.90
N TYR A 385 6.72 -30.80 -26.38
CA TYR A 385 6.17 -31.81 -25.46
C TYR A 385 6.24 -31.37 -23.98
N LEU A 386 6.92 -30.26 -23.70
CA LEU A 386 7.14 -29.75 -22.35
C LEU A 386 5.99 -28.87 -21.84
N ALA A 387 5.12 -28.38 -22.74
CA ALA A 387 3.99 -27.54 -22.38
C ALA A 387 2.96 -28.25 -21.47
N SER A 388 2.87 -29.59 -21.56
CA SER A 388 2.02 -30.44 -20.72
C SER A 388 2.77 -31.10 -19.56
N SER A 389 4.03 -30.75 -19.33
CA SER A 389 4.84 -31.37 -18.27
C SER A 389 4.40 -30.88 -16.88
N LEU A 390 3.96 -31.83 -16.05
CA LEU A 390 3.66 -31.56 -14.63
C LEU A 390 4.90 -31.09 -13.86
N PHE A 391 6.09 -31.57 -14.24
CA PHE A 391 7.34 -31.16 -13.61
C PHE A 391 7.60 -29.67 -13.81
N ILE A 392 7.52 -29.17 -15.06
CA ILE A 392 7.74 -27.75 -15.37
C ILE A 392 6.67 -26.88 -14.71
N MET A 393 5.42 -27.33 -14.67
CA MET A 393 4.35 -26.62 -13.95
C MET A 393 4.69 -26.51 -12.46
N HIS A 394 5.21 -27.57 -11.84
CA HIS A 394 5.66 -27.53 -10.44
C HIS A 394 6.88 -26.61 -10.25
N CYS A 395 7.86 -26.60 -11.17
CA CYS A 395 8.99 -25.66 -11.13
C CYS A 395 8.53 -24.21 -11.19
N MET A 396 7.65 -23.86 -12.13
CA MET A 396 7.11 -22.50 -12.27
C MET A 396 6.31 -22.07 -11.03
N ASN A 397 5.46 -22.97 -10.52
CA ASN A 397 4.69 -22.70 -9.32
C ASN A 397 5.56 -22.61 -8.06
N ALA A 398 6.61 -23.42 -7.95
CA ALA A 398 7.58 -23.36 -6.86
C ALA A 398 8.37 -22.05 -6.89
N ARG A 399 8.81 -21.60 -8.07
CA ARG A 399 9.44 -20.29 -8.27
C ARG A 399 8.53 -19.15 -7.84
N ALA A 400 7.27 -19.15 -8.29
CA ALA A 400 6.29 -18.13 -7.91
C ALA A 400 6.12 -18.07 -6.37
N LEU A 401 6.01 -19.24 -5.70
CA LEU A 401 5.94 -19.31 -4.24
C LEU A 401 7.22 -18.82 -3.56
N LYS A 402 8.40 -19.18 -4.07
CA LYS A 402 9.70 -18.78 -3.52
C LYS A 402 9.89 -17.26 -3.61
N LEU A 403 9.57 -16.65 -4.74
CA LEU A 403 9.61 -15.19 -4.93
C LEU A 403 8.68 -14.48 -3.96
N ARG A 404 7.43 -14.96 -3.85
CA ARG A 404 6.47 -14.41 -2.88
C ARG A 404 6.94 -14.55 -1.43
N LEU A 405 7.53 -15.69 -1.08
CA LEU A 405 8.05 -15.95 0.25
C LEU A 405 9.20 -15.00 0.58
N ARG A 406 10.19 -14.87 -0.31
CA ARG A 406 11.30 -13.90 -0.17
C ARG A 406 10.79 -12.48 0.02
N GLN A 407 9.83 -12.06 -0.79
CA GLN A 407 9.30 -10.71 -0.70
C GLN A 407 8.56 -10.45 0.61
N LYS A 408 7.78 -11.42 1.10
CA LYS A 408 7.13 -11.32 2.42
C LYS A 408 8.13 -11.31 3.58
N LEU A 409 9.21 -12.09 3.48
CA LEU A 409 10.28 -12.09 4.49
C LEU A 409 11.04 -10.76 4.50
N ARG A 410 11.36 -10.20 3.34
CA ARG A 410 11.93 -8.84 3.22
C ARG A 410 10.99 -7.81 3.85
N SER A 411 9.71 -7.82 3.48
CA SER A 411 8.69 -6.92 4.04
C SER A 411 8.63 -7.00 5.57
N ARG A 412 8.58 -8.23 6.12
CA ARG A 412 8.58 -8.46 7.56
C ARG A 412 9.86 -7.94 8.24
N LYS A 413 11.03 -8.10 7.61
CA LYS A 413 12.30 -7.56 8.13
C LYS A 413 12.26 -6.04 8.21
N PHE A 414 11.78 -5.35 7.17
CA PHE A 414 11.62 -3.90 7.19
C PHE A 414 10.61 -3.43 8.25
N GLU A 415 9.47 -4.11 8.41
CA GLU A 415 8.47 -3.81 9.43
C GLU A 415 9.05 -3.96 10.85
N ARG A 416 9.80 -5.04 11.11
CA ARG A 416 10.49 -5.26 12.39
C ARG A 416 11.58 -4.23 12.66
N ASP A 417 12.44 -3.97 11.68
CA ASP A 417 13.49 -2.94 11.77
C ASP A 417 12.90 -1.57 12.11
N GLN A 418 11.73 -1.24 11.58
CA GLN A 418 11.04 0.01 11.89
C GLN A 418 10.47 0.01 13.31
N LEU A 419 9.80 -1.07 13.73
CA LEU A 419 9.24 -1.22 15.07
C LEU A 419 10.30 -1.14 16.17
N GLU A 420 11.40 -1.90 16.04
CA GLU A 420 12.48 -1.94 17.03
C GLU A 420 13.11 -0.56 17.22
N ARG A 421 13.25 0.22 16.14
CA ARG A 421 13.78 1.60 16.22
C ARG A 421 12.77 2.56 16.84
N SER A 422 11.49 2.45 16.50
CA SER A 422 10.45 3.26 17.12
C SER A 422 10.42 3.04 18.63
N PHE A 423 10.55 1.79 19.07
CA PHE A 423 10.63 1.43 20.48
C PHE A 423 11.87 2.03 21.17
N ARG A 424 13.06 1.90 20.58
CA ARG A 424 14.30 2.48 21.13
C ARG A 424 14.24 4.00 21.25
N ARG A 425 13.53 4.69 20.35
CA ARG A 425 13.37 6.15 20.36
C ARG A 425 12.25 6.64 21.30
N GLN A 426 11.27 5.80 21.63
CA GLN A 426 10.14 6.14 22.49
C GLN A 426 10.04 5.15 23.66
N MET A 427 10.83 5.39 24.72
CA MET A 427 10.91 4.55 25.93
C MET A 427 9.58 4.39 26.72
N ASN A 428 8.48 5.06 26.34
CA ASN A 428 7.26 5.16 27.17
C ASN A 428 5.94 4.69 26.52
N LYS A 429 5.95 3.93 25.42
CA LYS A 429 4.70 3.44 24.78
C LYS A 429 4.64 1.92 24.58
N CYS A 430 4.68 1.16 25.70
CA CYS A 430 4.57 -0.31 25.70
C CYS A 430 3.30 -0.83 24.99
N LYS A 431 2.16 -0.14 25.13
CA LYS A 431 0.91 -0.51 24.44
C LYS A 431 1.00 -0.40 22.91
N LEU A 432 1.74 0.59 22.39
CA LEU A 432 1.90 0.82 20.95
C LEU A 432 2.80 -0.24 20.31
N TYR A 433 3.88 -0.59 21.02
CA TYR A 433 4.76 -1.68 20.64
C TYR A 433 3.97 -2.98 20.50
N ASN A 434 3.19 -3.35 21.53
CA ASN A 434 2.39 -4.58 21.53
C ASN A 434 1.37 -4.60 20.39
N HIS A 435 0.67 -3.49 20.11
CA HIS A 435 -0.31 -3.43 19.02
C HIS A 435 0.34 -3.63 17.64
N THR A 436 1.49 -2.99 17.42
CA THR A 436 2.25 -3.09 16.17
C THR A 436 2.87 -4.48 16.00
N GLU A 437 3.45 -5.03 17.07
CA GLU A 437 4.00 -6.37 17.11
C GLU A 437 2.92 -7.43 16.82
N HIS A 438 1.73 -7.29 17.42
CA HIS A 438 0.58 -8.14 17.10
C HIS A 438 0.20 -8.06 15.62
N SER A 439 0.28 -6.89 15.00
CA SER A 439 -0.03 -6.74 13.58
C SER A 439 1.00 -7.39 12.66
N ILE A 440 2.28 -7.35 13.03
CA ILE A 440 3.35 -8.06 12.30
C ILE A 440 3.18 -9.58 12.47
N THR A 441 3.04 -10.06 13.70
CA THR A 441 2.92 -11.50 14.01
C THR A 441 1.67 -12.15 13.43
N ARG A 442 0.56 -11.42 13.26
CA ARG A 442 -0.64 -11.91 12.55
C ARG A 442 -0.36 -12.38 11.12
N ARG A 443 0.70 -11.90 10.47
CA ARG A 443 1.07 -12.28 9.10
C ARG A 443 1.95 -13.54 9.03
N ASP A 444 2.55 -13.94 10.15
CA ASP A 444 3.50 -15.06 10.24
C ASP A 444 2.91 -16.40 9.77
N PRO A 445 1.67 -16.78 10.14
CA PRO A 445 1.05 -18.02 9.67
C PRO A 445 0.93 -18.07 8.13
N GLY A 446 0.67 -16.92 7.50
CA GLY A 446 0.61 -16.81 6.04
C GLY A 446 1.96 -17.05 5.37
N ILE A 447 3.05 -16.60 5.99
CA ILE A 447 4.43 -16.82 5.52
C ILE A 447 4.81 -18.30 5.69
N GLN A 448 4.50 -18.89 6.85
CA GLN A 448 4.72 -20.32 7.10
C GLN A 448 3.91 -21.21 6.14
N SER A 449 2.66 -20.83 5.84
CA SER A 449 1.82 -21.53 4.85
C SER A 449 2.45 -21.53 3.46
N LEU A 450 3.03 -20.40 3.03
CA LEU A 450 3.74 -20.33 1.74
C LEU A 450 4.97 -21.24 1.72
N ALA A 451 5.77 -21.25 2.79
CA ALA A 451 6.92 -22.15 2.90
C ALA A 451 6.51 -23.63 2.85
N LYS A 452 5.44 -24.00 3.56
CA LYS A 452 4.87 -25.37 3.49
C LYS A 452 4.40 -25.73 2.08
N LYS A 453 3.69 -24.83 1.40
CA LYS A 453 3.25 -25.05 0.01
C LYS A 453 4.42 -25.21 -0.95
N TYR A 454 5.49 -24.44 -0.77
CA TYR A 454 6.72 -24.56 -1.56
C TYR A 454 7.38 -25.93 -1.32
N ASN A 455 7.60 -26.33 -0.07
CA ASN A 455 8.19 -27.62 0.28
C ASN A 455 7.37 -28.80 -0.26
N ASN A 456 6.04 -28.70 -0.25
CA ASN A 456 5.17 -29.72 -0.86
C ASN A 456 5.37 -29.84 -2.38
N LEU A 457 5.70 -28.75 -3.09
CA LEU A 457 6.05 -28.82 -4.51
C LEU A 457 7.44 -29.42 -4.72
N CYS A 458 8.41 -29.11 -3.87
CA CYS A 458 9.73 -29.76 -3.87
C CYS A 458 9.60 -31.29 -3.78
N ALA A 459 8.85 -31.79 -2.80
CA ALA A 459 8.60 -33.22 -2.64
C ALA A 459 7.89 -33.85 -3.86
N LYS A 460 6.93 -33.15 -4.47
CA LYS A 460 6.28 -33.62 -5.71
C LYS A 460 7.25 -33.70 -6.88
N MET A 461 8.17 -32.74 -7.01
CA MET A 461 9.20 -32.74 -8.04
C MET A 461 10.21 -33.88 -7.82
N GLU A 462 10.63 -34.14 -6.58
CA GLU A 462 11.48 -35.29 -6.24
C GLU A 462 10.82 -36.62 -6.61
N SER A 463 9.52 -36.78 -6.31
CA SER A 463 8.76 -37.98 -6.69
C SER A 463 8.65 -38.16 -8.22
N LEU A 464 8.53 -37.07 -8.98
CA LEU A 464 8.52 -37.13 -10.45
C LEU A 464 9.89 -37.52 -11.03
N ILE A 465 10.98 -37.08 -10.38
CA ILE A 465 12.35 -37.50 -10.76
C ILE A 465 12.55 -38.98 -10.48
N GLN A 466 12.19 -39.45 -9.28
CA GLN A 466 12.30 -40.86 -8.88
C GLN A 466 11.48 -41.80 -9.76
N SER A 467 10.32 -41.34 -10.25
CA SER A 467 9.44 -42.12 -11.14
C SER A 467 9.79 -42.01 -12.63
N GLY A 468 10.89 -41.33 -12.99
CA GLY A 468 11.34 -41.20 -14.39
C GLY A 468 10.42 -40.34 -15.26
N ARG A 469 9.53 -39.54 -14.66
CA ARG A 469 8.56 -38.66 -15.36
C ARG A 469 9.02 -37.21 -15.48
N ALA A 470 10.25 -36.92 -15.04
CA ALA A 470 10.89 -35.62 -15.17
C ALA A 470 11.83 -35.59 -16.39
N PRO A 471 12.17 -34.40 -16.91
CA PRO A 471 13.18 -34.24 -17.95
C PRO A 471 14.54 -34.87 -17.57
N VAL A 472 15.32 -35.27 -18.56
CA VAL A 472 16.68 -35.80 -18.35
C VAL A 472 17.54 -34.71 -17.69
N ASN A 473 18.27 -35.08 -16.63
CA ASN A 473 19.07 -34.18 -15.77
C ASN A 473 18.25 -33.16 -14.96
N ALA A 474 16.95 -33.39 -14.74
CA ALA A 474 16.14 -32.54 -13.88
C ALA A 474 16.61 -32.59 -12.41
N VAL A 475 16.76 -31.42 -11.79
CA VAL A 475 17.13 -31.28 -10.38
C VAL A 475 15.98 -30.63 -9.62
N ALA A 476 15.54 -31.25 -8.52
CA ALA A 476 14.52 -30.66 -7.66
C ALA A 476 15.11 -29.52 -6.81
N PRO A 477 14.38 -28.40 -6.62
CA PRO A 477 14.78 -27.34 -5.71
C PRO A 477 14.84 -27.81 -4.25
N ARG A 478 15.81 -27.30 -3.49
CA ARG A 478 15.96 -27.60 -2.05
C ARG A 478 14.75 -27.09 -1.26
N ALA A 479 14.27 -27.90 -0.32
CA ALA A 479 13.23 -27.54 0.62
C ALA A 479 13.74 -26.51 1.66
N ILE A 480 12.85 -25.64 2.12
CA ILE A 480 13.15 -24.57 3.08
C ILE A 480 12.92 -25.08 4.51
N VAL A 481 13.88 -24.83 5.40
CA VAL A 481 13.76 -25.15 6.83
C VAL A 481 12.77 -24.18 7.49
N THR A 482 11.58 -24.68 7.84
CA THR A 482 10.50 -23.83 8.38
C THR A 482 10.71 -23.41 9.84
N LYS A 483 11.56 -24.12 10.60
CA LYS A 483 11.83 -23.83 12.02
C LYS A 483 12.60 -22.52 12.21
N GLU A 484 13.46 -22.17 11.27
CA GLU A 484 14.34 -20.98 11.30
C GLU A 484 13.93 -19.91 10.28
N LEU A 485 12.70 -20.01 9.74
CA LEU A 485 12.18 -19.14 8.69
C LEU A 485 12.20 -17.64 9.05
N PHE A 486 12.31 -17.32 10.33
CA PHE A 486 12.28 -15.96 10.85
C PHE A 486 13.59 -15.48 11.46
N SER A 487 14.57 -16.38 11.57
CA SER A 487 15.95 -16.12 12.03
C SER A 487 16.95 -16.12 10.86
N LEU A 488 16.45 -15.90 9.63
CA LEU A 488 17.24 -16.03 8.41
C LEU A 488 18.26 -14.90 8.28
N ASP A 489 19.54 -15.27 8.20
CA ASP A 489 20.64 -14.39 7.81
C ASP A 489 20.80 -14.31 6.27
N ILE A 490 21.71 -13.46 5.79
CA ILE A 490 22.03 -13.25 4.37
C ILE A 490 22.50 -14.56 3.71
N ASP A 491 23.14 -15.46 4.47
CA ASP A 491 23.71 -16.72 3.97
C ASP A 491 22.71 -17.89 3.96
N ASN A 492 21.42 -17.63 4.16
CA ASN A 492 20.43 -18.70 4.19
C ASN A 492 20.08 -19.21 2.78
N SER A 493 19.94 -20.53 2.64
CA SER A 493 19.61 -21.22 1.38
C SER A 493 18.32 -20.77 0.69
N ILE A 494 17.43 -20.04 1.39
CA ILE A 494 16.31 -19.36 0.76
C ILE A 494 16.77 -18.35 -0.30
N TRP A 495 17.97 -17.79 -0.18
CA TRP A 495 18.59 -16.84 -1.11
C TRP A 495 19.38 -17.53 -2.23
N ASP A 496 19.76 -18.80 -2.06
CA ASP A 496 20.45 -19.60 -3.09
C ASP A 496 19.47 -20.05 -4.19
N ASP A 497 19.81 -19.78 -5.46
CA ASP A 497 19.03 -20.15 -6.65
C ASP A 497 19.73 -21.14 -7.58
N ILE A 498 20.28 -22.21 -7.01
CA ILE A 498 20.95 -23.29 -7.78
C ILE A 498 19.99 -23.97 -8.79
N SER A 499 18.66 -23.76 -8.73
CA SER A 499 17.68 -24.41 -9.62
C SER A 499 16.55 -23.53 -10.19
N LEU A 500 16.43 -22.25 -9.83
CA LEU A 500 15.27 -21.39 -10.20
C LEU A 500 15.66 -19.95 -10.55
N ALA A 501 16.73 -19.77 -11.35
CA ALA A 501 17.32 -18.47 -11.65
C ALA A 501 16.30 -17.41 -12.15
N ASP A 502 16.31 -16.23 -11.54
CA ASP A 502 15.73 -15.00 -12.07
C ASP A 502 16.79 -14.21 -12.88
N ASN A 503 16.33 -13.42 -13.85
CA ASN A 503 17.20 -12.54 -14.66
C ASN A 503 17.99 -11.51 -13.83
N ASN A 504 17.62 -11.30 -12.56
CA ASN A 504 18.23 -10.31 -11.67
C ASN A 504 19.38 -10.85 -10.82
N ASP A 505 19.65 -12.16 -10.82
CA ASP A 505 20.57 -12.78 -9.84
C ASP A 505 22.06 -12.70 -10.22
N MET A 506 22.39 -12.05 -11.34
CA MET A 506 23.78 -11.71 -11.70
C MET A 506 24.16 -10.27 -11.33
N ALA A 507 23.24 -9.51 -10.72
CA ALA A 507 23.48 -8.14 -10.29
C ALA A 507 23.73 -8.09 -8.78
N GLU A 508 24.67 -7.25 -8.34
CA GLU A 508 24.89 -6.99 -6.92
C GLU A 508 23.57 -6.56 -6.25
N PRO A 509 23.31 -7.01 -5.00
CA PRO A 509 22.10 -6.63 -4.29
C PRO A 509 22.03 -5.11 -4.15
N PRO A 510 20.85 -4.50 -4.36
CA PRO A 510 20.74 -3.05 -4.40
C PRO A 510 21.10 -2.41 -3.05
N LEU A 511 21.72 -1.24 -3.10
CA LEU A 511 22.27 -0.57 -1.91
C LEU A 511 21.21 -0.22 -0.88
N TRP A 512 19.99 0.14 -1.29
CA TRP A 512 18.86 0.35 -0.40
C TRP A 512 18.48 -0.90 0.43
N LEU A 513 18.89 -2.11 0.00
CA LEU A 513 18.63 -3.35 0.71
C LEU A 513 19.78 -3.73 1.66
N CYS A 514 21.01 -3.72 1.15
CA CYS A 514 22.19 -4.26 1.84
C CYS A 514 22.94 -3.22 2.69
N ASN A 515 22.96 -1.94 2.28
CA ASN A 515 23.75 -0.91 2.95
C ASN A 515 22.92 -0.21 4.06
N LYS A 516 23.40 -0.29 5.31
CA LYS A 516 22.73 0.30 6.48
C LYS A 516 22.73 1.83 6.44
N ASP A 517 23.79 2.43 5.94
CA ASP A 517 23.98 3.89 5.90
C ASP A 517 23.10 4.50 4.81
N VAL A 518 22.99 3.85 3.65
CA VAL A 518 22.01 4.21 2.60
C VAL A 518 20.59 4.10 3.13
N ARG A 519 20.24 3.03 3.85
CA ARG A 519 18.91 2.92 4.49
C ARG A 519 18.66 4.02 5.53
N THR A 520 19.69 4.47 6.24
CA THR A 520 19.58 5.57 7.20
C THR A 520 19.40 6.90 6.46
N GLY A 521 20.19 7.15 5.42
CA GLY A 521 20.08 8.32 4.54
C GLY A 521 18.71 8.43 3.88
N ILE A 522 18.15 7.34 3.35
CA ILE A 522 16.78 7.33 2.77
C ILE A 522 15.75 7.82 3.78
N ARG A 523 15.81 7.32 5.03
CA ARG A 523 14.88 7.78 6.07
C ARG A 523 15.13 9.23 6.45
N GLY A 524 16.40 9.64 6.49
CA GLY A 524 16.83 11.01 6.74
C GLY A 524 16.23 11.95 5.69
N ILE A 525 16.44 11.70 4.41
CA ILE A 525 15.96 12.61 3.34
C ILE A 525 14.44 12.69 3.31
N LEU A 526 13.73 11.55 3.44
CA LEU A 526 12.27 11.55 3.52
C LEU A 526 11.76 12.35 4.72
N LEU A 527 12.38 12.20 5.88
CA LEU A 527 11.98 12.96 7.06
C LEU A 527 12.31 14.45 6.90
N HIS A 528 13.47 14.77 6.32
CA HIS A 528 13.91 16.13 6.05
C HIS A 528 12.87 16.86 5.19
N ASP A 529 12.50 16.29 4.03
CA ASP A 529 11.54 16.89 3.11
C ASP A 529 10.16 17.10 3.77
N ARG A 530 9.72 16.14 4.61
CA ARG A 530 8.48 16.27 5.37
C ARG A 530 8.56 17.35 6.47
N CYS A 531 9.73 17.57 7.05
CA CYS A 531 9.91 18.69 7.98
C CYS A 531 9.87 20.04 7.27
N ASP A 532 10.45 20.12 6.06
CA ASP A 532 10.42 21.35 5.25
C ASP A 532 8.99 21.70 4.83
N GLU A 533 8.20 20.73 4.40
CA GLU A 533 6.76 20.90 4.15
C GLU A 533 6.01 21.41 5.38
N GLU A 534 6.23 20.79 6.54
CA GLU A 534 5.55 21.18 7.78
C GLU A 534 5.93 22.60 8.21
N LEU A 535 7.23 22.95 8.15
CA LEU A 535 7.70 24.29 8.47
C LEU A 535 7.13 25.33 7.50
N HIS A 536 7.02 25.00 6.22
CA HIS A 536 6.42 25.87 5.22
C HIS A 536 4.95 26.17 5.56
N TRP A 537 4.14 25.15 5.87
CA TRP A 537 2.75 25.36 6.27
C TRP A 537 2.61 26.14 7.56
N LEU A 538 3.42 25.83 8.58
CA LEU A 538 3.37 26.54 9.85
C LEU A 538 3.65 28.04 9.69
N LYS A 539 4.49 28.45 8.73
CA LYS A 539 4.69 29.88 8.41
C LYS A 539 3.42 30.54 7.87
N TYR A 540 2.71 29.87 6.96
CA TYR A 540 1.43 30.39 6.45
C TYR A 540 0.39 30.46 7.55
N GLU A 541 0.28 29.42 8.38
CA GLU A 541 -0.66 29.40 9.50
C GLU A 541 -0.36 30.49 10.53
N GLU A 542 0.92 30.75 10.81
CA GLU A 542 1.34 31.85 11.68
C GLU A 542 0.96 33.20 11.08
N ALA A 543 1.18 33.41 9.78
CA ALA A 543 0.81 34.65 9.10
C ALA A 543 -0.71 34.87 9.15
N SER A 544 -1.49 33.86 8.76
CA SER A 544 -2.96 33.93 8.80
C SER A 544 -3.49 34.15 10.22
N LEU A 545 -2.86 33.56 11.24
CA LEU A 545 -3.24 33.81 12.64
C LEU A 545 -2.96 35.26 13.05
N LYS A 546 -1.85 35.85 12.60
CA LYS A 546 -1.53 37.26 12.87
C LYS A 546 -2.50 38.19 12.16
N ASP A 547 -2.80 37.94 10.90
CA ASP A 547 -3.74 38.74 10.12
C ASP A 547 -5.14 38.71 10.78
N TRP A 548 -5.64 37.53 11.12
CA TRP A 548 -6.90 37.37 11.85
C TRP A 548 -6.88 38.12 13.19
N PHE A 549 -5.80 38.02 13.97
CA PHE A 549 -5.69 38.71 15.25
C PHE A 549 -5.68 40.24 15.08
N MET A 550 -5.03 40.76 14.03
CA MET A 550 -5.00 42.19 13.73
C MET A 550 -6.38 42.70 13.30
N GLU A 551 -7.10 41.93 12.49
CA GLU A 551 -8.49 42.23 12.11
C GLU A 551 -9.40 42.29 13.33
N GLU A 552 -9.39 41.27 14.19
CA GLU A 552 -10.20 41.22 15.42
C GLU A 552 -9.82 42.32 16.42
N TRP A 553 -8.55 42.71 16.49
CA TRP A 553 -8.09 43.80 17.35
C TRP A 553 -8.48 45.19 16.85
N SER A 554 -8.75 45.31 15.54
CA SER A 554 -9.13 46.58 14.91
C SER A 554 -10.63 46.89 15.00
N VAL A 555 -11.44 45.91 15.41
CA VAL A 555 -12.88 46.01 15.70
C VAL A 555 -13.09 46.38 17.16
#